data_AF-A0A536A5Y1-F1
#
_entry.id   AF-A0A536A5Y1-F1
#
_cell.length_a   1.000
_cell.length_b   1.000
_cell.length_c   1.000
_cell.angle_alpha   90.00
_cell.angle_beta   90.00
_cell.angle_gamma   90.00
#
_symmetry.space_group_name_H-M   'P 1'
#
loop_
_entity.id
_entity.type
_entity.pdbx_description
1 polymer ?
#
loop_
_entity_poly.entity_id
_entity_poly.type
_entity_poly.pdbx_seq_one_letter_code
_entity_poly.pdbx_strand_id
1 'polypeptide(L)'
;MGTRYEDQPPELWAGPESLDPTPVWKQFALIGLFLVVGLVLVGGVAAFAAAPQIVAPPAMVPGERLVLSTGALPPVVTGFGAPATAIGPPLVDDAHRFLLAPAGEGQPVAFRARWAPHPGDPECPVESAISGAALGYVASCEGTAGRAFLFDANGAPRDRTYRGLDRYLVSVSDDRVIVNLSRLIVSPERTSAPPTP
;
A
#
# COMPACT_ATOMS: atom_id res chain seq x y z
N MET A 1 11.89 -30.05 -66.01
CA MET A 1 11.66 -28.80 -65.26
C MET A 1 12.75 -28.71 -64.22
N GLY A 2 13.80 -27.94 -64.50
CA GLY A 2 14.93 -27.77 -63.61
C GLY A 2 14.63 -26.70 -62.56
N THR A 3 15.01 -26.95 -61.32
CA THR A 3 14.96 -25.99 -60.21
C THR A 3 16.29 -25.24 -60.07
N ARG A 4 17.15 -25.26 -61.09
CA ARG A 4 18.44 -24.56 -61.08
C ARG A 4 18.19 -23.07 -61.30
N TYR A 5 18.99 -22.25 -60.62
CA TYR A 5 18.92 -20.78 -60.69
C TYR A 5 18.98 -20.27 -62.14
N GLU A 6 19.83 -20.88 -62.96
CA GLU A 6 20.03 -20.58 -64.39
C GLU A 6 18.79 -20.90 -65.27
N ASP A 7 17.84 -21.69 -64.79
CA ASP A 7 16.63 -22.06 -65.53
C ASP A 7 15.46 -21.09 -65.25
N GLN A 8 15.63 -20.10 -64.37
CA GLN A 8 14.60 -19.09 -64.08
C GLN A 8 14.71 -17.92 -65.07
N PRO A 9 13.61 -17.50 -65.73
CA PRO A 9 13.64 -16.38 -66.66
C PRO A 9 14.10 -15.08 -65.96
N PRO A 10 14.96 -14.25 -66.60
CA PRO A 10 15.58 -13.04 -66.03
C PRO A 10 14.60 -12.10 -65.34
N GLU A 11 13.38 -11.99 -65.89
CA GLU A 11 12.26 -11.23 -65.34
C GLU A 11 11.75 -11.69 -63.95
N LEU A 12 12.11 -12.89 -63.48
CA LEU A 12 11.81 -13.38 -62.12
C LEU A 12 12.96 -13.15 -61.14
N TRP A 13 14.11 -12.66 -61.61
CA TRP A 13 15.24 -12.35 -60.75
C TRP A 13 14.93 -11.04 -60.05
N ALA A 14 15.14 -11.02 -58.73
CA ALA A 14 14.93 -9.83 -57.95
C ALA A 14 15.87 -8.73 -58.49
N GLY A 15 15.31 -7.62 -58.99
CA GLY A 15 16.07 -6.52 -59.58
C GLY A 15 17.09 -5.94 -58.60
N PRO A 16 18.09 -5.17 -59.07
CA PRO A 16 19.14 -4.63 -58.20
C PRO A 16 18.59 -3.82 -57.00
N GLU A 17 17.45 -3.15 -57.18
CA GLU A 17 16.66 -2.48 -56.14
C GLU A 17 16.04 -3.41 -55.05
N SER A 18 15.98 -4.72 -55.26
CA SER A 18 15.44 -5.68 -54.28
C SER A 18 16.39 -5.97 -53.12
N LEU A 19 17.69 -5.70 -53.32
CA LEU A 19 18.74 -5.85 -52.32
C LEU A 19 18.97 -4.59 -51.52
N ASP A 20 18.15 -3.54 -51.70
CA ASP A 20 18.36 -2.27 -51.05
C ASP A 20 18.21 -2.47 -49.53
N PRO A 21 19.32 -2.53 -48.77
CA PRO A 21 19.25 -2.83 -47.36
C PRO A 21 18.48 -1.69 -46.73
N THR A 22 17.53 -1.99 -45.83
CA THR A 22 16.90 -0.94 -45.02
C THR A 22 17.99 0.02 -44.56
N PRO A 23 17.96 1.31 -44.99
CA PRO A 23 19.17 2.11 -44.94
C PRO A 23 19.56 2.27 -43.49
N VAL A 24 20.85 2.01 -43.19
CA VAL A 24 21.36 1.75 -41.83
C VAL A 24 20.96 2.86 -40.84
N TRP A 25 20.78 4.09 -41.30
CA TRP A 25 20.28 5.21 -40.49
C TRP A 25 18.90 4.96 -39.86
N LYS A 26 18.00 4.21 -40.51
CA LYS A 26 16.69 3.82 -39.96
C LYS A 26 16.85 2.86 -38.78
N GLN A 27 17.85 1.98 -38.83
CA GLN A 27 18.17 1.07 -37.73
C GLN A 27 18.74 1.86 -36.53
N PHE A 28 19.65 2.80 -36.76
CA PHE A 28 20.14 3.69 -35.70
C PHE A 28 19.04 4.58 -35.10
N ALA A 29 18.11 5.08 -35.93
CA ALA A 29 16.97 5.85 -35.46
C ALA A 29 16.04 5.01 -34.55
N LEU A 30 15.76 3.76 -34.93
CA LEU A 30 14.98 2.84 -34.10
C LEU A 30 15.69 2.52 -32.78
N ILE A 31 16.98 2.21 -32.82
CA ILE A 31 17.77 1.96 -31.59
C ILE A 31 17.76 3.21 -30.70
N GLY A 32 17.99 4.39 -31.26
CA GLY A 32 17.93 5.65 -30.53
C GLY A 32 16.56 5.88 -29.89
N LEU A 33 15.48 5.61 -30.63
CA LEU A 33 14.12 5.70 -30.10
C LEU A 33 13.91 4.73 -28.92
N PHE A 34 14.30 3.47 -29.06
CA PHE A 34 14.17 2.49 -27.97
C PHE A 34 15.00 2.87 -26.74
N LEU A 35 16.20 3.42 -26.93
CA LEU A 35 17.03 3.92 -25.83
C LEU A 35 16.37 5.10 -25.12
N VAL A 36 15.83 6.07 -25.87
CA VAL A 36 15.13 7.22 -25.29
C VAL A 36 13.87 6.77 -24.55
N VAL A 37 13.06 5.89 -25.16
CA VAL A 37 11.86 5.34 -24.50
C VAL A 37 12.24 4.58 -23.23
N GLY A 38 13.27 3.74 -23.29
CA GLY A 38 13.78 3.02 -22.12
C GLY A 38 14.24 3.98 -21.01
N LEU A 39 14.98 5.04 -21.37
CA LEU A 39 15.44 6.05 -20.42
C LEU A 39 14.27 6.79 -19.77
N VAL A 40 13.27 7.19 -20.55
CA VAL A 40 12.07 7.86 -20.05
C VAL A 40 11.29 6.95 -19.11
N LEU A 41 11.15 5.66 -19.44
CA LEU A 41 10.49 4.68 -18.56
C LEU A 41 11.24 4.53 -17.23
N VAL A 42 12.57 4.36 -17.27
CA VAL A 42 13.40 4.24 -16.06
C VAL A 42 13.31 5.51 -15.22
N GLY A 43 13.45 6.69 -15.84
CA GLY A 43 13.34 7.98 -15.16
C GLY A 43 11.96 8.20 -14.53
N GLY A 44 10.90 7.83 -15.23
CA GLY A 44 9.53 7.85 -14.71
C GLY A 44 9.38 6.96 -13.47
N VAL A 45 9.77 5.69 -13.56
CA VAL A 45 9.69 4.74 -12.44
C VAL A 45 10.51 5.23 -11.23
N ALA A 46 11.72 5.74 -11.47
CA ALA A 46 12.55 6.30 -10.42
C ALA A 46 11.89 7.51 -9.73
N ALA A 47 11.28 8.42 -10.50
CA ALA A 47 10.57 9.57 -9.97
C ALA A 47 9.38 9.15 -9.09
N PHE A 48 8.56 8.19 -9.52
CA PHE A 48 7.45 7.67 -8.72
C PHE A 48 7.94 6.96 -7.44
N ALA A 49 9.06 6.25 -7.49
CA ALA A 49 9.64 5.59 -6.34
C ALA A 49 10.20 6.60 -5.31
N ALA A 50 10.80 7.70 -5.76
CA ALA A 50 11.35 8.76 -4.93
C ALA A 50 10.29 9.76 -4.45
N ALA A 51 9.11 9.81 -5.07
CA ALA A 51 8.06 10.76 -4.76
C ALA A 51 7.73 10.90 -3.25
N PRO A 52 7.64 9.81 -2.44
CA PRO A 52 7.36 9.95 -1.01
C PRO A 52 8.39 10.78 -0.23
N GLN A 53 9.62 10.86 -0.72
CA GLN A 53 10.72 11.56 -0.06
C GLN A 53 10.78 13.05 -0.46
N ILE A 54 10.13 13.44 -1.56
CA ILE A 54 10.26 14.78 -2.14
C ILE A 54 9.02 15.64 -1.85
N VAL A 55 7.83 15.04 -1.76
CA VAL A 55 6.58 15.79 -1.59
C VAL A 55 6.46 16.38 -0.17
N ALA A 56 5.90 17.58 -0.03
CA ALA A 56 5.65 18.19 1.27
C ALA A 56 4.48 17.49 2.00
N PRO A 57 4.67 16.99 3.24
CA PRO A 57 3.56 16.42 4.01
C PRO A 57 2.53 17.49 4.43
N PRO A 58 1.24 17.14 4.59
CA PRO A 58 0.65 15.83 4.31
C PRO A 58 0.29 15.68 2.82
N ALA A 59 0.60 14.53 2.21
CA ALA A 59 0.32 14.32 0.80
C ALA A 59 0.05 12.86 0.44
N MET A 60 -0.86 12.66 -0.51
CA MET A 60 -1.10 11.36 -1.15
C MET A 60 -0.15 11.20 -2.34
N VAL A 61 0.57 10.08 -2.37
CA VAL A 61 1.51 9.71 -3.43
C VAL A 61 0.94 8.53 -4.22
N PRO A 62 1.22 8.44 -5.53
CA PRO A 62 0.79 7.31 -6.35
C PRO A 62 1.06 5.95 -5.70
N GLY A 63 0.09 5.03 -5.84
CA GLY A 63 0.10 3.74 -5.15
C GLY A 63 -0.51 3.77 -3.75
N GLU A 64 -1.42 4.73 -3.47
CA GLU A 64 -2.18 4.86 -2.21
C GLU A 64 -1.28 4.97 -0.97
N ARG A 65 -0.19 5.75 -1.10
CA ARG A 65 0.75 6.00 -0.01
C ARG A 65 0.51 7.40 0.53
N LEU A 66 0.09 7.49 1.79
CA LEU A 66 -0.05 8.75 2.48
C LEU A 66 1.25 9.08 3.21
N VAL A 67 1.82 10.24 2.92
CA VAL A 67 3.00 10.78 3.59
C VAL A 67 2.54 11.80 4.62
N LEU A 68 2.88 11.57 5.87
CA LEU A 68 2.65 12.45 7.02
C LEU A 68 3.99 12.88 7.61
N SER A 69 4.00 14.01 8.31
CA SER A 69 5.14 14.39 9.16
C SER A 69 5.14 13.54 10.43
N THR A 70 6.30 13.28 11.03
CA THR A 70 6.42 12.70 12.38
C THR A 70 5.70 13.55 13.44
N GLY A 71 5.47 14.84 13.20
CA GLY A 71 4.62 15.69 14.04
C GLY A 71 3.15 15.26 14.10
N ALA A 72 2.67 14.40 13.18
CA ALA A 72 1.34 13.81 13.24
C ALA A 72 1.24 12.66 14.28
N LEU A 73 2.38 12.15 14.75
CA LEU A 73 2.42 11.17 15.83
C LEU A 73 2.10 11.86 17.15
N PRO A 74 1.19 11.30 17.95
CA PRO A 74 0.89 11.89 19.24
C PRO A 74 2.11 11.70 20.16
N PRO A 75 2.45 12.71 20.98
CA PRO A 75 3.62 12.65 21.85
C PRO A 75 3.44 11.52 22.87
N VAL A 76 4.48 10.71 23.10
CA VAL A 76 4.43 9.63 24.09
C VAL A 76 4.32 10.24 25.49
N VAL A 77 3.11 10.25 26.06
CA VAL A 77 2.87 10.73 27.43
C VAL A 77 3.01 9.56 28.41
N THR A 78 3.82 9.73 29.44
CA THR A 78 4.02 8.73 30.48
C THR A 78 2.75 8.57 31.33
N GLY A 79 2.37 7.33 31.64
CA GLY A 79 1.15 6.98 32.37
C GLY A 79 0.22 6.11 31.54
N PHE A 80 -0.78 6.70 30.88
CA PHE A 80 -1.82 5.98 30.14
C PHE A 80 -1.48 5.71 28.67
N GLY A 81 -0.40 6.29 28.14
CA GLY A 81 -0.05 6.33 26.71
C GLY A 81 -0.51 7.64 26.04
N ALA A 82 -0.44 7.70 24.71
CA ALA A 82 -0.92 8.83 23.92
C ALA A 82 -2.16 8.43 23.10
N PRO A 83 -3.23 9.25 23.05
CA PRO A 83 -4.39 8.94 22.22
C PRO A 83 -3.98 8.95 20.75
N ALA A 84 -4.45 7.97 19.98
CA ALA A 84 -4.11 7.88 18.58
C ALA A 84 -4.66 9.09 17.80
N THR A 85 -3.87 9.61 16.86
CA THR A 85 -4.29 10.67 15.94
C THR A 85 -5.21 10.07 14.88
N ALA A 86 -6.47 10.52 14.82
CA ALA A 86 -7.39 10.09 13.77
C ALA A 86 -7.08 10.79 12.44
N ILE A 87 -6.89 10.01 11.37
CA ILE A 87 -6.66 10.48 10.01
C ILE A 87 -7.83 10.00 9.14
N GLY A 88 -8.46 10.95 8.43
CA GLY A 88 -9.62 10.70 7.60
C GLY A 88 -9.84 11.82 6.57
N PRO A 89 -11.09 12.03 6.12
CA PRO A 89 -11.39 13.07 5.14
C PRO A 89 -10.95 14.47 5.59
N PRO A 90 -10.45 15.32 4.68
CA PRO A 90 -10.35 15.13 3.23
C PRO A 90 -9.06 14.44 2.75
N LEU A 91 -8.13 14.08 3.65
CA LEU A 91 -6.84 13.49 3.27
C LEU A 91 -6.97 12.08 2.72
N VAL A 92 -7.91 11.33 3.30
CA VAL A 92 -8.18 9.93 3.01
C VAL A 92 -9.69 9.77 2.95
N ASP A 93 -10.20 8.90 2.09
CA ASP A 93 -11.64 8.62 2.07
C ASP A 93 -12.12 7.94 3.37
N ASP A 94 -13.44 7.86 3.53
CA ASP A 94 -14.06 7.24 4.70
C ASP A 94 -13.82 5.72 4.83
N ALA A 95 -13.38 5.05 3.75
CA ALA A 95 -13.09 3.61 3.76
C ALA A 95 -11.70 3.30 4.30
N HIS A 96 -10.74 4.21 4.06
CA HIS A 96 -9.34 4.10 4.41
C HIS A 96 -8.94 4.92 5.65
N ARG A 97 -9.89 5.58 6.32
CA ARG A 97 -9.63 6.26 7.60
C ARG A 97 -8.94 5.35 8.62
N PHE A 98 -8.02 5.91 9.39
CA PHE A 98 -7.19 5.15 10.33
C PHE A 98 -6.80 5.96 11.57
N LEU A 99 -6.42 5.26 12.63
CA LEU A 99 -5.90 5.78 13.88
C LEU A 99 -4.38 5.56 13.90
N LEU A 100 -3.61 6.65 13.97
CA LEU A 100 -2.15 6.61 14.03
C LEU A 100 -1.69 6.69 15.48
N ALA A 101 -1.02 5.65 15.95
CA ALA A 101 -0.60 5.51 17.34
C ALA A 101 0.90 5.18 17.48
N PRO A 102 1.55 5.60 18.56
CA PRO A 102 2.87 5.14 18.93
C PRO A 102 2.75 3.71 19.49
N ALA A 103 3.45 2.72 18.92
CA ALA A 103 3.59 1.42 19.58
C ALA A 103 4.73 1.47 20.60
N GLY A 104 4.64 0.62 21.63
CA GLY A 104 5.57 0.61 22.77
C GLY A 104 7.04 0.33 22.41
N GLU A 105 7.32 -0.18 21.21
CA GLU A 105 8.69 -0.41 20.70
C GLU A 105 9.24 0.78 19.88
N GLY A 106 8.55 1.92 19.85
CA GLY A 106 8.99 3.14 19.17
C GLY A 106 8.66 3.19 17.67
N GLN A 107 8.00 2.16 17.13
CA GLN A 107 7.46 2.20 15.77
C GLN A 107 5.98 2.64 15.77
N PRO A 108 5.58 3.58 14.91
CA PRO A 108 4.18 3.94 14.80
C PRO A 108 3.36 2.86 14.10
N VAL A 109 2.11 2.73 14.51
CA VAL A 109 1.14 1.79 13.92
C VAL A 109 -0.09 2.57 13.47
N ALA A 110 -0.62 2.21 12.30
CA ALA A 110 -1.83 2.78 11.73
C ALA A 110 -2.95 1.72 11.74
N PHE A 111 -3.87 1.81 12.68
CA PHE A 111 -5.02 0.91 12.78
C PHE A 111 -6.17 1.40 11.91
N ARG A 112 -6.81 0.54 11.13
CA ARG A 112 -7.99 0.91 10.35
C ARG A 112 -9.10 1.36 11.31
N ALA A 113 -9.72 2.51 11.08
CA ALA A 113 -10.77 3.04 11.95
C ALA A 113 -12.16 2.43 11.66
N ARG A 114 -12.16 1.23 11.08
CA ARG A 114 -13.31 0.38 10.77
C ARG A 114 -12.92 -1.06 11.04
N TRP A 115 -13.78 -1.80 11.72
CA TRP A 115 -13.54 -3.17 12.11
C TRP A 115 -14.86 -3.96 12.19
N ALA A 116 -14.86 -5.22 11.80
CA ALA A 116 -16.00 -6.12 11.92
C ALA A 116 -15.61 -7.38 12.70
N PRO A 117 -16.49 -7.99 13.52
CA PRO A 117 -16.15 -9.21 14.25
C PRO A 117 -15.74 -10.36 13.32
N HIS A 118 -16.49 -10.58 12.24
CA HIS A 118 -16.20 -11.57 11.21
C HIS A 118 -16.13 -10.93 9.82
N PRO A 119 -15.40 -11.55 8.86
CA PRO A 119 -15.43 -11.10 7.47
C PRO A 119 -16.85 -11.12 6.91
N GLY A 120 -17.31 -9.97 6.39
CA GLY A 120 -18.66 -9.81 5.81
C GLY A 120 -19.72 -9.30 6.80
N ASP A 121 -19.42 -9.25 8.09
CA ASP A 121 -20.27 -8.54 9.07
C ASP A 121 -20.23 -7.02 8.82
N PRO A 122 -21.24 -6.27 9.29
CA PRO A 122 -21.22 -4.81 9.22
C PRO A 122 -20.01 -4.24 9.96
N GLU A 123 -19.31 -3.32 9.29
CA GLU A 123 -18.16 -2.63 9.88
C GLU A 123 -18.58 -1.62 10.93
N CYS A 124 -17.80 -1.57 12.00
CA CYS A 124 -18.02 -0.72 13.17
C CYS A 124 -16.92 0.33 13.26
N PRO A 125 -17.24 1.58 13.67
CA PRO A 125 -16.23 2.59 13.96
C PRO A 125 -15.31 2.12 15.08
N VAL A 126 -14.01 2.40 14.90
CA VAL A 126 -12.99 2.19 15.93
C VAL A 126 -12.52 3.54 16.42
N GLU A 127 -12.49 3.72 17.73
CA GLU A 127 -12.07 4.95 18.39
C GLU A 127 -11.06 4.66 19.50
N SER A 128 -10.23 5.65 19.81
CA SER A 128 -9.35 5.59 20.99
C SER A 128 -10.22 5.59 22.26
N ALA A 129 -9.96 4.65 23.17
CA ALA A 129 -10.68 4.55 24.43
C ALA A 129 -9.73 4.31 25.61
N ILE A 130 -10.14 4.77 26.78
CA ILE A 130 -9.48 4.43 28.04
C ILE A 130 -10.18 3.17 28.58
N SER A 131 -9.40 2.10 28.78
CA SER A 131 -9.91 0.84 29.34
C SER A 131 -9.06 0.43 30.54
N GLY A 132 -9.59 0.65 31.74
CA GLY A 132 -8.86 0.47 33.00
C GLY A 132 -7.75 1.52 33.14
N ALA A 133 -6.50 1.07 33.32
CA ALA A 133 -5.34 1.95 33.53
C ALA A 133 -4.51 2.23 32.27
N ALA A 134 -5.00 1.88 31.08
CA ALA A 134 -4.25 2.03 29.82
C ALA A 134 -5.15 2.50 28.67
N LEU A 135 -4.56 3.26 27.74
CA LEU A 135 -5.17 3.53 26.45
C LEU A 135 -5.22 2.27 25.60
N GLY A 136 -6.29 2.18 24.84
CA GLY A 136 -6.54 1.14 23.86
C GLY A 136 -7.57 1.64 22.88
N TYR A 137 -8.33 0.72 22.31
CA TYR A 137 -9.33 1.05 21.31
C TYR A 137 -10.65 0.37 21.63
N VAL A 138 -11.73 0.97 21.15
CA VAL A 138 -13.06 0.41 21.21
C VAL A 138 -13.65 0.36 19.81
N ALA A 139 -14.26 -0.78 19.45
CA ALA A 139 -15.15 -0.86 18.30
C ALA A 139 -16.60 -0.92 18.78
N SER A 140 -17.43 0.03 18.33
CA SER A 140 -18.84 0.15 18.71
C SER A 140 -19.75 -0.32 17.56
N CYS A 141 -20.20 -1.56 17.67
CA CYS A 141 -21.03 -2.21 16.65
C CYS A 141 -22.52 -2.07 17.00
N GLU A 142 -23.28 -1.27 16.22
CA GLU A 142 -24.72 -1.06 16.44
C GLU A 142 -25.52 -2.37 16.31
N GLY A 143 -25.08 -3.31 15.48
CA GLY A 143 -25.77 -4.58 15.21
C GLY A 143 -25.61 -5.69 16.27
N THR A 144 -24.68 -5.55 17.21
CA THR A 144 -24.38 -6.60 18.22
C THR A 144 -24.88 -6.25 19.62
N ALA A 145 -26.14 -5.80 19.74
CA ALA A 145 -26.80 -5.51 21.01
C ALA A 145 -25.99 -4.57 21.94
N GLY A 146 -25.30 -3.58 21.38
CA GLY A 146 -24.50 -2.63 22.15
C GLY A 146 -23.20 -3.22 22.74
N ARG A 147 -22.74 -4.39 22.26
CA ARG A 147 -21.46 -4.96 22.66
C ARG A 147 -20.31 -4.10 22.14
N ALA A 148 -19.52 -3.56 23.06
CA ALA A 148 -18.25 -2.89 22.78
C ALA A 148 -17.12 -3.92 22.73
N PHE A 149 -16.31 -3.87 21.67
CA PHE A 149 -15.11 -4.70 21.55
C PHE A 149 -13.89 -3.88 21.97
N LEU A 150 -13.16 -4.37 22.97
CA LEU A 150 -12.04 -3.65 23.58
C LEU A 150 -10.70 -4.20 23.08
N PHE A 151 -9.80 -3.31 22.70
CA PHE A 151 -8.46 -3.67 22.24
C PHE A 151 -7.41 -2.99 23.11
N ASP A 152 -6.26 -3.64 23.28
CA ASP A 152 -5.10 -3.03 23.92
C ASP A 152 -4.39 -2.03 23.00
N ALA A 153 -3.31 -1.40 23.49
CA ALA A 153 -2.53 -0.43 22.73
C ALA A 153 -1.90 -1.00 21.44
N ASN A 154 -1.75 -2.33 21.34
CA ASN A 154 -1.23 -3.03 20.17
C ASN A 154 -2.34 -3.46 19.21
N GLY A 155 -3.60 -3.14 19.50
CA GLY A 155 -4.76 -3.54 18.70
C GLY A 155 -5.14 -5.01 18.89
N ALA A 156 -4.61 -5.69 19.92
CA ALA A 156 -5.00 -7.05 20.24
C ALA A 156 -6.28 -7.06 21.10
N PRO A 157 -7.16 -8.05 20.91
CA PRO A 157 -8.38 -8.21 21.71
C PRO A 157 -8.03 -8.44 23.18
N ARG A 158 -8.64 -7.70 24.11
CA ARG A 158 -8.36 -7.90 25.54
C ARG A 158 -8.79 -9.27 26.05
N ASP A 159 -9.97 -9.72 25.65
CA ASP A 159 -10.54 -11.00 26.08
C ASP A 159 -10.06 -12.17 25.21
N ARG A 160 -9.27 -11.90 24.16
CA ARG A 160 -8.71 -12.89 23.21
C ARG A 160 -9.74 -13.80 22.51
N THR A 161 -11.01 -13.42 22.53
CA THR A 161 -12.14 -14.19 21.98
C THR A 161 -12.52 -13.82 20.53
N TYR A 162 -11.98 -12.72 20.01
CA TYR A 162 -12.22 -12.22 18.66
C TYR A 162 -10.90 -11.85 17.98
N ARG A 163 -10.92 -11.53 16.69
CA ARG A 163 -9.74 -11.03 15.96
C ARG A 163 -9.30 -9.65 16.43
N GLY A 164 -8.03 -9.32 16.23
CA GLY A 164 -7.50 -7.98 16.49
C GLY A 164 -7.94 -6.93 15.47
N LEU A 165 -7.47 -5.70 15.66
CA LEU A 165 -7.64 -4.62 14.69
C LEU A 165 -6.82 -4.86 13.43
N ASP A 166 -7.33 -4.38 12.29
CA ASP A 166 -6.55 -4.35 11.06
C ASP A 166 -5.60 -3.17 11.08
N ARG A 167 -4.45 -3.35 10.42
CA ARG A 167 -3.41 -2.33 10.36
C ARG A 167 -2.91 -2.12 8.95
N TYR A 168 -2.55 -0.89 8.64
CA TYR A 168 -1.81 -0.55 7.44
C TYR A 168 -0.31 -0.75 7.67
N LEU A 169 0.42 -1.00 6.58
CA LEU A 169 1.87 -1.01 6.64
C LEU A 169 2.36 0.44 6.83
N VAL A 170 3.17 0.65 7.86
CA VAL A 170 3.77 1.94 8.16
C VAL A 170 5.28 1.84 7.98
N SER A 171 5.86 2.85 7.33
CA SER A 171 7.29 3.04 7.21
C SER A 171 7.64 4.41 7.77
N VAL A 172 8.73 4.50 8.53
CA VAL A 172 9.27 5.78 9.03
C VAL A 172 10.60 6.04 8.34
N SER A 173 10.78 7.25 7.84
CA SER A 173 12.04 7.73 7.25
C SER A 173 12.24 9.17 7.68
N ASP A 174 13.34 9.45 8.37
CA ASP A 174 13.71 10.79 8.82
C ASP A 174 12.59 11.48 9.61
N ASP A 175 11.97 12.52 9.02
CA ASP A 175 10.89 13.32 9.57
C ASP A 175 9.49 12.92 9.05
N ARG A 176 9.38 11.74 8.41
CA ARG A 176 8.19 11.29 7.69
C ARG A 176 7.67 9.95 8.17
N VAL A 177 6.35 9.86 8.20
CA VAL A 177 5.60 8.63 8.42
C VAL A 177 4.81 8.33 7.15
N ILE A 178 5.10 7.21 6.51
CA ILE A 178 4.47 6.79 5.25
C ILE A 178 3.54 5.62 5.57
N VAL A 179 2.25 5.82 5.31
CA VAL A 179 1.21 4.80 5.50
C VAL A 179 0.78 4.27 4.14
N ASN A 180 0.88 2.96 3.94
CA ASN A 180 0.45 2.32 2.70
C ASN A 180 -1.00 1.82 2.83
N LEU A 181 -1.94 2.52 2.20
CA LEU A 181 -3.37 2.26 2.28
C LEU A 181 -3.80 1.08 1.38
N SER A 182 -3.03 0.76 0.33
CA SER A 182 -3.31 -0.38 -0.57
C SER A 182 -3.06 -1.75 0.07
N ARG A 183 -2.33 -1.79 1.20
CA ARG A 183 -1.92 -3.02 1.89
C ARG A 183 -2.50 -3.03 3.30
N LEU A 184 -3.73 -3.54 3.41
CA LEU A 184 -4.34 -3.85 4.70
C LEU A 184 -3.84 -5.21 5.20
N ILE A 185 -3.27 -5.22 6.40
CA ILE A 185 -2.89 -6.44 7.11
C ILE A 185 -4.08 -6.84 7.98
N VAL A 186 -4.77 -7.89 7.54
CA VAL A 186 -5.95 -8.40 8.26
C VAL A 186 -5.50 -9.20 9.48
N SER A 187 -5.96 -8.82 10.66
CA SER A 187 -5.71 -9.59 11.88
C SER A 187 -6.46 -10.93 11.80
N PRO A 188 -5.76 -12.07 11.97
CA PRO A 188 -6.37 -13.38 11.81
C PRO A 188 -7.43 -13.63 12.89
N GLU A 189 -8.48 -14.33 12.47
CA GLU A 189 -9.45 -14.90 13.41
C GLU A 189 -8.78 -16.00 14.22
N ARG A 190 -8.93 -15.96 15.56
CA ARG A 190 -8.51 -17.07 16.40
C ARG A 190 -9.59 -18.13 16.38
N THR A 191 -9.47 -19.07 15.46
CA THR A 191 -10.21 -20.32 15.55
C THR A 191 -9.54 -21.19 16.62
N SER A 192 -10.33 -21.79 17.51
CA SER A 192 -9.83 -22.78 18.47
C SER A 192 -9.05 -23.85 17.73
N ALA A 193 -7.86 -24.22 18.23
CA ALA A 193 -7.13 -25.35 17.68
C ALA A 193 -8.02 -26.61 17.73
N PRO A 194 -8.00 -27.47 16.70
CA PRO A 194 -8.71 -28.75 16.76
C PRO A 194 -8.24 -29.52 18.00
N PRO A 195 -9.15 -30.21 18.73
CA PRO A 195 -8.73 -31.08 19.82
C PRO A 195 -7.73 -32.09 19.27
N THR A 196 -6.58 -32.20 19.93
CA THR A 196 -5.54 -33.17 19.59
C THR A 196 -6.13 -34.59 19.76
N PRO A 197 -5.93 -35.50 18.80
CA PRO A 197 -6.50 -36.85 18.86
C PRO A 197 -5.99 -37.68 20.03
#